data_AF-A0A950P1C2-F1
#
_entry.id   AF-A0A950P1C2-F1
#
_cell.length_a   1.000
_cell.length_b   1.000
_cell.length_c   1.000
_cell.angle_alpha   90.00
_cell.angle_beta   90.00
_cell.angle_gamma   90.00
#
_symmetry.space_group_name_H-M   'P 1'
#
loop_
_entity.id
_entity.type
_entity.pdbx_description
1 polymer ?
#
loop_
_entity_poly.entity_id
_entity_poly.type
_entity_poly.pdbx_seq_one_letter_code
_entity_poly.pdbx_strand_id
1 'polypeptide(L)'
;AAWLGSLEVLPTVAALRAHALEIADQVVHENAGKWESASTRDLERVDAVARAIVNRLLHDPTVRMKELRDDRVHARMALVRDLFGLAEDEGSLGLGAGAEESELPASSGEQLAEVRRLRQRRR
;
A
#
# COMPACT_ATOMS: atom_id res chain seq x y z
N ALA A 1 -28.95 -9.06 6.15
CA ALA A 1 -28.26 -8.27 5.11
C ALA A 1 -27.46 -7.09 5.67
N ALA A 2 -27.98 -6.30 6.63
CA ALA A 2 -27.34 -5.08 7.13
C ALA A 2 -25.92 -5.23 7.74
N TRP A 3 -25.56 -6.41 8.26
CA TRP A 3 -24.25 -6.66 8.87
C TRP A 3 -23.12 -6.81 7.84
N LEU A 4 -23.39 -7.44 6.68
CA LEU A 4 -22.38 -7.61 5.63
C LEU A 4 -21.94 -6.27 5.05
N GLY A 5 -22.87 -5.37 4.73
CA GLY A 5 -22.54 -4.05 4.19
C GLY A 5 -21.71 -3.19 5.16
N SER A 6 -21.85 -3.40 6.48
CA SER A 6 -21.02 -2.68 7.46
C SER A 6 -19.57 -3.16 7.51
N LEU A 7 -19.30 -4.43 7.16
CA LEU A 7 -17.93 -4.98 7.12
C LEU A 7 -17.12 -4.47 5.92
N GLU A 8 -17.79 -4.04 4.84
CA GLU A 8 -17.12 -3.63 3.60
C GLU A 8 -16.68 -2.16 3.57
N VAL A 9 -17.34 -1.34 4.37
CA VAL A 9 -17.01 0.08 4.49
C VAL A 9 -15.70 0.27 5.26
N LEU A 10 -15.48 -0.55 6.28
CA LEU A 10 -14.35 -0.38 7.21
C LEU A 10 -12.97 -0.44 6.52
N PRO A 11 -12.67 -1.40 5.64
CA PRO A 11 -11.41 -1.41 4.90
C PRO A 11 -11.19 -0.15 4.06
N THR A 12 -12.23 0.31 3.35
CA THR A 12 -12.15 1.51 2.52
C THR A 12 -11.92 2.77 3.36
N VAL A 13 -12.58 2.88 4.53
CA VAL A 13 -12.35 3.98 5.47
C VAL A 13 -10.93 3.96 6.05
N ALA A 14 -10.39 2.78 6.35
CA ALA A 14 -9.03 2.64 6.85
C ALA A 14 -8.01 3.07 5.79
N ALA A 15 -8.14 2.57 4.55
CA ALA A 15 -7.28 2.94 3.43
C ALA A 15 -7.32 4.44 3.13
N LEU A 16 -8.52 5.04 3.10
CA LEU A 16 -8.68 6.48 2.88
C LEU A 16 -7.98 7.33 3.95
N ARG A 17 -8.07 6.92 5.22
CA ARG A 17 -7.41 7.61 6.33
C ARG A 17 -5.88 7.49 6.26
N ALA A 18 -5.38 6.30 5.95
CA ALA A 18 -3.95 6.07 5.77
C ALA A 18 -3.40 6.94 4.64
N HIS A 19 -4.04 6.88 3.46
CA HIS A 19 -3.67 7.66 2.29
C HIS A 19 -3.67 9.18 2.56
N ALA A 20 -4.69 9.71 3.23
CA ALA A 20 -4.75 11.14 3.52
C ALA A 20 -3.69 11.59 4.54
N LEU A 21 -3.35 10.75 5.52
CA LEU A 21 -2.28 11.04 6.47
C LEU A 21 -0.90 10.96 5.82
N GLU A 22 -0.70 10.04 4.88
CA GLU A 22 0.52 9.94 4.07
C GLU A 22 0.71 11.20 3.22
N ILE A 23 -0.34 11.70 2.57
CA ILE A 23 -0.29 12.98 1.84
C ILE A 23 0.12 14.13 2.78
N ALA A 24 -0.46 14.21 3.97
CA ALA A 24 -0.11 15.25 4.93
C ALA A 24 1.36 15.17 5.36
N ASP A 25 1.86 13.97 5.63
CA ASP A 25 3.26 13.72 5.99
C ASP A 25 4.21 14.13 4.86
N GLN A 26 3.91 13.69 3.63
CA GLN A 26 4.68 14.03 2.42
C GLN A 26 4.74 15.54 2.21
N VAL A 27 3.60 16.24 2.31
CA VAL A 27 3.55 17.69 2.16
C VAL A 27 4.38 18.40 3.23
N VAL A 28 4.31 17.97 4.49
CA VAL A 28 5.13 18.56 5.56
C VAL A 28 6.62 18.31 5.29
N HIS A 29 6.99 17.09 4.90
CA HIS A 29 8.36 16.70 4.60
C HIS A 29 8.96 17.51 3.44
N GLU A 30 8.24 17.61 2.30
CA GLU A 30 8.67 18.37 1.11
C GLU A 30 8.89 19.86 1.40
N ASN A 31 8.28 20.38 2.46
CA ASN A 31 8.42 21.77 2.84
C ASN A 31 9.40 21.97 4.01
N ALA A 32 9.89 20.92 4.67
CA ALA A 32 10.76 21.02 5.86
C ALA A 32 12.04 21.85 5.65
N GLY A 33 12.61 21.84 4.44
CA GLY A 33 13.78 22.66 4.09
C GLY A 33 13.50 24.13 3.78
N LYS A 34 12.23 24.54 3.70
CA LYS A 34 11.81 25.91 3.30
C LYS A 34 11.63 26.86 4.49
N TRP A 35 11.78 26.36 5.73
CA TRP A 35 11.55 27.14 6.94
C TRP A 35 12.87 27.76 7.41
N GLU A 36 13.09 29.05 7.14
CA GLU A 36 14.36 29.73 7.46
C GLU A 36 14.65 29.83 8.98
N SER A 37 13.60 29.86 9.81
CA SER A 37 13.72 30.14 11.26
C SER A 37 12.86 29.24 12.15
N ALA A 38 12.31 28.14 11.64
CA ALA A 38 11.47 27.25 12.44
C ALA A 38 12.31 26.40 13.40
N SER A 39 11.90 26.34 14.66
CA SER A 39 12.46 25.38 15.61
C SER A 39 11.89 23.98 15.37
N THR A 40 12.53 22.93 15.91
CA THR A 40 11.97 21.57 15.91
C THR A 40 10.56 21.52 16.47
N ARG A 41 10.29 22.29 17.53
CA ARG A 41 8.96 22.38 18.15
C ARG A 41 7.92 23.00 17.21
N ASP A 42 8.31 23.96 16.38
CA ASP A 42 7.40 24.57 15.41
C ASP A 42 7.10 23.60 14.26
N LEU A 43 8.09 22.82 13.81
CA LEU A 43 7.88 21.76 12.82
C LEU A 43 6.94 20.66 13.33
N GLU A 44 7.09 20.23 14.58
CA GLU A 44 6.17 19.29 15.24
C GLU A 44 4.74 19.85 15.31
N ARG A 45 4.59 21.15 15.56
CA ARG A 45 3.26 21.81 15.56
C ARG A 45 2.66 21.86 14.17
N VAL A 46 3.47 22.07 13.14
CA VAL A 46 3.01 22.05 11.74
C VAL A 46 2.50 20.67 11.35
N ASP A 47 3.23 19.60 11.70
CA ASP A 47 2.76 18.22 11.51
C ASP A 47 1.43 17.98 12.24
N ALA A 48 1.34 18.39 13.51
CA ALA A 48 0.11 18.26 14.28
C ALA A 48 -1.08 19.00 13.65
N VAL A 49 -0.85 20.20 13.09
CA VAL A 49 -1.88 20.97 12.37
C VAL A 49 -2.30 20.26 11.08
N ALA A 50 -1.36 19.75 10.28
CA ALA A 50 -1.66 19.02 9.05
C ALA A 50 -2.53 17.78 9.33
N ARG A 51 -2.13 16.98 10.34
CA ARG A 51 -2.91 15.82 10.81
C ARG A 51 -4.29 16.22 11.33
N ALA A 52 -4.39 17.33 12.07
CA ALA A 52 -5.68 17.83 12.57
C ALA A 52 -6.63 18.23 11.43
N ILE A 53 -6.11 18.86 10.36
CA ILE A 53 -6.88 19.19 9.16
C ILE A 53 -7.43 17.93 8.51
N VAL A 54 -6.56 16.92 8.27
CA VAL A 54 -6.98 15.62 7.69
C VAL A 54 -8.05 14.95 8.54
N ASN A 55 -7.83 14.86 9.86
CA ASN A 55 -8.77 14.23 10.78
C ASN A 55 -10.14 14.92 10.76
N ARG A 56 -10.16 16.26 10.71
CA ARG A 56 -11.41 17.04 10.66
C ARG A 56 -12.10 16.90 9.31
N LEU A 57 -11.36 16.92 8.21
CA LEU A 57 -11.89 16.71 6.86
C LEU A 57 -12.53 15.33 6.71
N LEU A 58 -11.88 14.29 7.26
CA LEU A 58 -12.34 12.91 7.14
C LEU A 58 -13.35 12.49 8.21
N HIS A 59 -13.68 13.33 9.19
CA HIS A 59 -14.64 12.98 10.23
C HIS A 59 -16.03 12.68 9.64
N ASP A 60 -16.70 13.70 9.07
CA ASP A 60 -18.07 13.56 8.55
C ASP A 60 -18.19 12.55 7.41
N PRO A 61 -17.29 12.52 6.39
CA PRO A 61 -17.37 11.53 5.32
C PRO A 61 -17.28 10.11 5.84
N THR A 62 -16.39 9.83 6.79
CA THR A 62 -16.22 8.46 7.32
C THR A 62 -17.38 8.03 8.20
N VAL A 63 -18.03 8.95 8.93
CA VAL A 63 -19.28 8.67 9.65
C VAL A 63 -20.39 8.31 8.65
N ARG A 64 -20.62 9.14 7.63
CA ARG A 64 -21.65 8.90 6.61
C ARG A 64 -21.44 7.58 5.87
N MET A 65 -20.20 7.26 5.51
CA MET A 65 -19.88 5.97 4.90
C MET A 65 -20.28 4.80 5.82
N LYS A 66 -19.94 4.89 7.12
CA LYS A 66 -20.26 3.86 8.11
C LYS A 66 -21.75 3.72 8.40
N GLU A 67 -22.60 4.65 7.99
CA GLU A 67 -24.06 4.61 8.16
C GLU A 67 -24.79 4.01 6.94
N LEU A 68 -24.10 3.75 5.83
CA LEU A 68 -24.72 3.18 4.62
C LEU A 68 -25.20 1.75 4.87
N ARG A 69 -26.47 1.46 4.55
CA ARG A 69 -27.14 0.16 4.79
C ARG A 69 -27.98 -0.31 3.60
N ASP A 70 -27.58 0.01 2.38
CA ASP A 70 -28.29 -0.41 1.16
C ASP A 70 -27.47 -1.40 0.31
N ASP A 71 -28.09 -1.93 -0.73
CA ASP A 71 -27.51 -2.86 -1.71
C ASP A 71 -26.42 -2.25 -2.58
N ARG A 72 -26.28 -0.92 -2.59
CA ARG A 72 -25.30 -0.18 -3.39
C ARG A 72 -24.01 0.15 -2.62
N VAL A 73 -23.85 -0.31 -1.38
CA VAL A 73 -22.65 -0.09 -0.56
C VAL A 73 -21.38 -0.55 -1.30
N HIS A 74 -21.37 -1.76 -1.87
CA HIS A 74 -20.25 -2.30 -2.63
C HIS A 74 -19.78 -1.35 -3.74
N ALA A 75 -20.71 -0.92 -4.61
CA ALA A 75 -20.42 -0.06 -5.74
C ALA A 75 -19.95 1.33 -5.31
N ARG A 76 -20.52 1.89 -4.24
CA ARG A 76 -20.05 3.17 -3.69
C ARG A 76 -18.65 3.08 -3.11
N MET A 77 -18.32 1.98 -2.41
CA MET A 77 -16.97 1.79 -1.88
C MET A 77 -15.96 1.59 -3.01
N ALA A 78 -16.34 0.90 -4.09
CA ALA A 78 -15.51 0.77 -5.29
C ALA A 78 -15.20 2.15 -5.91
N LEU A 79 -16.21 3.02 -6.05
CA LEU A 79 -16.01 4.40 -6.53
C LEU A 79 -15.08 5.22 -5.63
N VAL A 80 -15.20 5.09 -4.31
CA VAL A 80 -14.29 5.78 -3.37
C VAL A 80 -12.86 5.27 -3.53
N ARG A 81 -12.66 3.95 -3.64
CA ARG A 81 -11.33 3.39 -3.86
C ARG A 81 -10.72 3.85 -5.17
N ASP A 82 -11.50 3.90 -6.25
CA ASP A 82 -11.05 4.38 -7.56
C ASP A 82 -10.68 5.87 -7.54
N LEU A 83 -11.57 6.73 -7.01
CA LEU A 83 -11.37 8.19 -6.97
C LEU A 83 -10.11 8.59 -6.18
N PHE A 84 -9.78 7.84 -5.14
CA PHE A 84 -8.64 8.12 -4.26
C PHE A 84 -7.47 7.17 -4.48
N GLY A 85 -7.50 6.31 -5.51
CA GLY A 85 -6.42 5.36 -5.80
C GLY A 85 -6.10 4.41 -4.63
N LEU A 86 -7.10 4.01 -3.84
CA LEU A 86 -6.95 3.18 -2.63
C LEU A 86 -6.90 1.67 -2.91
N ALA A 87 -6.70 1.26 -4.16
CA ALA A 87 -6.63 -0.16 -4.49
C ALA A 87 -5.47 -0.79 -3.73
N GLU A 88 -5.71 -1.98 -3.15
CA GLU A 88 -4.65 -2.76 -2.52
C GLU A 88 -3.51 -2.91 -3.51
N ASP A 89 -2.32 -2.56 -3.04
CA ASP A 89 -1.08 -2.91 -3.70
C ASP A 89 -0.90 -4.42 -3.61
N GLU A 90 -1.73 -5.18 -4.35
CA GLU A 90 -1.52 -6.60 -4.65
C GLU A 90 -0.16 -6.82 -5.36
N GLY A 91 0.53 -5.74 -5.76
CA GLY A 91 1.84 -5.73 -6.40
C GLY A 91 3.05 -5.57 -5.50
N SER A 92 2.93 -5.25 -4.20
CA SER A 92 4.11 -5.20 -3.32
C SER A 92 4.54 -6.57 -2.76
N LEU A 93 3.73 -7.61 -2.97
CA LEU A 93 4.05 -9.02 -2.69
C LEU A 93 4.41 -9.76 -3.99
N GLY A 94 5.70 -9.73 -4.39
CA GLY A 94 6.24 -10.82 -5.22
C GLY A 94 6.99 -10.48 -6.51
N LEU A 95 7.54 -9.27 -6.69
CA LEU A 95 8.60 -9.02 -7.68
C LEU A 95 9.94 -8.67 -7.01
N GLY A 96 10.16 -9.22 -5.82
CA GLY A 96 11.49 -9.41 -5.26
C GLY A 96 12.03 -10.77 -5.71
N ALA A 97 12.88 -10.73 -6.73
CA ALA A 97 14.00 -11.66 -6.96
C ALA A 97 13.89 -13.05 -6.28
N GLY A 98 13.38 -14.03 -7.03
CA GLY A 98 13.80 -15.43 -6.87
C GLY A 98 15.26 -15.57 -7.31
N ALA A 99 16.17 -14.96 -6.57
CA ALA A 99 17.58 -15.35 -6.52
C ALA A 99 17.67 -16.53 -5.53
N GLU A 100 17.17 -17.68 -5.97
CA GLU A 100 17.49 -18.97 -5.37
C GLU A 100 18.14 -19.84 -6.43
N GLU A 101 19.34 -19.44 -6.85
CA GLU A 101 20.33 -20.41 -7.30
C GLU A 101 21.04 -20.89 -6.02
N SER A 102 20.48 -21.96 -5.49
CA SER A 102 21.10 -22.86 -4.53
C SER A 102 22.43 -23.34 -5.11
N GLU A 103 23.55 -23.09 -4.44
CA GLU A 103 24.65 -24.07 -4.42
C GLU A 103 25.52 -23.94 -3.16
N LEU A 104 25.39 -24.96 -2.32
CA LEU A 104 26.29 -25.31 -1.22
C LEU A 104 27.61 -25.92 -1.78
N PRO A 105 28.68 -26.01 -0.96
CA PRO A 105 30.04 -26.10 -1.46
C PRO A 105 30.42 -27.53 -1.84
N ALA A 106 31.26 -27.69 -2.85
CA ALA A 106 32.00 -28.92 -3.08
C ALA A 106 33.44 -28.64 -3.49
N SER A 107 34.31 -29.39 -2.82
CA SER A 107 35.75 -29.52 -2.97
C SER A 107 36.24 -29.68 -4.40
N SER A 108 37.49 -29.22 -4.58
CA SER A 108 38.50 -29.64 -5.55
C SER A 108 38.26 -30.96 -6.28
N GLY A 109 38.51 -30.95 -7.59
CA GLY A 109 38.87 -32.15 -8.35
C GLY A 109 38.19 -32.25 -9.71
N GLU A 110 38.95 -31.88 -10.74
CA GLU A 110 38.92 -32.40 -12.12
C GLU A 110 37.82 -33.42 -12.49
N GLN A 111 37.03 -33.14 -13.53
CA GLN A 111 37.16 -33.84 -14.83
C GLN A 111 36.08 -33.41 -15.83
N LEU A 112 36.57 -33.14 -17.04
CA LEU A 112 35.85 -32.84 -18.28
C LEU A 112 35.15 -34.10 -18.84
N ALA A 113 34.18 -33.86 -19.74
CA ALA A 113 33.43 -34.80 -20.58
C ALA A 113 32.11 -35.29 -19.94
N GLU A 114 30.98 -35.40 -20.63
CA GLU A 114 30.78 -35.77 -22.03
C GLU A 114 29.42 -35.23 -22.54
N VAL A 115 29.44 -34.70 -23.77
CA VAL A 115 28.27 -34.35 -24.56
C VAL A 115 27.50 -35.61 -24.93
N ARG A 116 26.24 -35.74 -24.52
CA ARG A 116 25.26 -36.55 -25.26
C ARG A 116 23.90 -35.86 -25.37
N ARG A 117 23.71 -35.21 -26.52
CA ARG A 117 22.39 -34.90 -27.07
C ARG A 117 21.64 -36.21 -27.28
N LEU A 118 20.53 -36.42 -26.57
CA LEU A 118 19.56 -37.45 -26.94
C LEU A 118 18.31 -36.79 -27.53
N ARG A 119 18.25 -36.82 -28.86
CA ARG A 119 16.99 -36.81 -29.62
C ARG A 119 16.27 -38.12 -29.35
N GLN A 120 14.98 -38.06 -29.01
CA GLN A 120 13.93 -39.06 -29.29
C GLN A 120 12.60 -38.35 -28.95
N ARG A 121 11.82 -37.79 -29.88
CA ARG A 121 11.11 -38.31 -31.07
C ARG A 121 9.90 -39.22 -30.71
N ARG A 122 8.71 -38.70 -31.07
CA ARG A 122 7.45 -39.39 -31.46
C ARG A 122 6.67 -40.08 -30.32
N ARG A 123 5.33 -40.06 -30.31
CA ARG A 123 4.30 -39.94 -31.37
C ARG A 123 3.17 -39.03 -30.93
#